data_AF-A0A5B7V5Q2-F1
#
_entry.id   AF-A0A5B7V5Q2-F1
#
_cell.length_a   1.000
_cell.length_b   1.000
_cell.length_c   1.000
_cell.angle_alpha   90.00
_cell.angle_beta   90.00
_cell.angle_gamma   90.00
#
_symmetry.space_group_name_H-M   'P 1'
#
loop_
_entity.id
_entity.type
_entity.pdbx_description
1 polymer ?
#
loop_
_entity_poly.entity_id
_entity_poly.type
_entity_poly.pdbx_seq_one_letter_code
_entity_poly.pdbx_strand_id
1 'polypeptide(L)'
;MSAVVRRALLLHVFYAVGPGGLGGQRSRVQRVWDDCGRLGLDAAVPGEPSLDEVPAVGGPVPRYRVLAARQRPGRGLHQALLFQSHDVVGVTLLLAPEPESGWESLERLVPWPCPGSLGAVQVLLGLSAGALFGEDGSGAVVPEVAVELGGAFGGRHPGEPHRTREGFALWEAPGAGGPAARRCLVALAPVARERDLDAFAWHARDRPAPLTRHVLHAAKLRYERSVLERSRHAELRDRAGAAVRRAWEVTGRLLSGDGPALREVLDARAVLIGLRTDSQGLIVAAARLRMMRRTVEIAGDNLAAAVAGEFGPPDAPVPPASPFAGDRLLAERLRQDIDDELEYLQATIDASAEVSREALAAAEAHLTDHRQRLTLLQTSFLGALLMGLAAIQAFGYHVPVPGPVQAPVIALLTALALTLPVTVIAWSRGTVRTGTFAVLHHVLLGAVGASAGWAAATLVAAGTGGGAQQARWSLVGAGAGAVVAVTADALGRGRRTRDRT
;
A
#
# COMPACT_ATOMS: atom_id res chain seq x y z
N MET A 1 -57.34 2.99 15.32
CA MET A 1 -56.37 2.55 16.34
C MET A 1 -55.04 2.32 15.63
N SER A 2 -53.92 2.67 16.24
CA SER A 2 -52.59 2.36 15.69
C SER A 2 -52.44 0.83 15.57
N ALA A 3 -51.91 0.36 14.44
CA ALA A 3 -51.66 -1.07 14.22
C ALA A 3 -50.41 -1.53 14.99
N VAL A 4 -49.45 -0.63 15.22
CA VAL A 4 -48.22 -0.82 15.99
C VAL A 4 -48.36 -0.18 17.38
N VAL A 5 -48.74 -0.97 18.38
CA VAL A 5 -49.09 -0.49 19.73
C VAL A 5 -47.90 -0.24 20.65
N ARG A 6 -46.72 -0.79 20.33
CA ARG A 6 -45.48 -0.51 21.07
C ARG A 6 -44.35 -0.32 20.10
N ARG A 7 -43.48 0.64 20.39
CA ARG A 7 -42.35 1.05 19.55
C ARG A 7 -41.10 1.14 20.41
N ALA A 8 -40.01 0.61 19.87
CA ALA A 8 -38.70 0.72 20.47
C ALA A 8 -37.65 1.03 19.40
N LEU A 9 -36.53 1.61 19.83
CA LEU A 9 -35.36 1.86 19.01
C LEU A 9 -34.19 1.09 19.59
N LEU A 10 -33.52 0.35 18.72
CA LEU A 10 -32.29 -0.34 19.00
C LEU A 10 -31.18 0.25 18.15
N LEU A 11 -30.09 0.69 18.75
CA LEU A 11 -28.91 1.21 18.06
C LEU A 11 -27.70 0.33 18.36
N HIS A 12 -27.03 -0.15 17.32
CA HIS A 12 -25.76 -0.84 17.40
C HIS A 12 -24.66 0.00 16.77
N VAL A 13 -23.51 0.14 17.44
CA VAL A 13 -22.31 0.78 16.90
C VAL A 13 -21.12 -0.13 17.13
N PHE A 14 -20.39 -0.46 16.06
CA PHE A 14 -19.32 -1.45 16.10
C PHE A 14 -17.95 -0.83 15.84
N TYR A 15 -16.93 -1.22 16.60
CA TYR A 15 -15.55 -0.77 16.45
C TYR A 15 -14.58 -1.95 16.39
N ALA A 16 -13.60 -1.88 15.50
CA ALA A 16 -12.56 -2.89 15.40
C ALA A 16 -11.61 -2.87 16.60
N VAL A 17 -11.14 -4.05 17.00
CA VAL A 17 -10.12 -4.29 18.02
C VAL A 17 -8.92 -4.92 17.34
N GLY A 18 -7.80 -4.20 17.32
CA GLY A 18 -6.54 -4.74 16.78
C GLY A 18 -5.79 -5.59 17.80
N PRO A 19 -4.63 -6.17 17.43
CA PRO A 19 -3.78 -6.92 18.35
C PRO A 19 -3.34 -6.11 19.59
N GLY A 20 -3.15 -4.80 19.43
CA GLY A 20 -2.85 -3.87 20.53
C GLY A 20 -4.09 -3.31 21.25
N GLY A 21 -5.27 -3.89 21.03
CA GLY A 21 -6.52 -3.43 21.61
C GLY A 21 -7.26 -2.37 20.78
N LEU A 22 -8.03 -1.53 21.46
CA LEU A 22 -8.80 -0.45 20.82
C LEU A 22 -7.91 0.70 20.29
N GLY A 23 -6.70 0.88 20.84
CA GLY A 23 -5.80 1.96 20.46
C GLY A 23 -6.51 3.33 20.40
N GLY A 24 -6.37 4.04 19.27
CA GLY A 24 -7.03 5.33 19.04
C GLY A 24 -8.57 5.29 18.94
N GLN A 25 -9.19 4.10 18.88
CA GLN A 25 -10.65 3.97 18.89
C GLN A 25 -11.24 4.07 20.30
N ARG A 26 -10.45 3.89 21.37
CA ARG A 26 -10.95 3.89 22.75
C ARG A 26 -11.71 5.18 23.10
N SER A 27 -11.17 6.33 22.73
CA SER A 27 -11.83 7.63 22.95
C SER A 27 -13.12 7.77 22.15
N ARG A 28 -13.24 7.10 20.99
CA ARG A 28 -14.46 7.11 20.18
C ARG A 28 -15.55 6.22 20.78
N VAL A 29 -15.18 5.03 21.24
CA VAL A 29 -16.09 4.15 21.99
C VAL A 29 -16.55 4.85 23.27
N GLN A 30 -15.64 5.48 24.01
CA GLN A 30 -15.97 6.24 25.22
C GLN A 30 -17.00 7.34 24.93
N ARG A 31 -16.84 8.12 23.85
CA ARG A 31 -17.82 9.15 23.50
C ARG A 31 -19.23 8.60 23.28
N VAL A 32 -19.37 7.48 22.57
CA VAL A 32 -20.69 6.83 22.38
C VAL A 32 -21.23 6.31 23.71
N TRP A 33 -20.38 5.78 24.58
CA TRP A 33 -20.76 5.34 25.93
C TRP A 33 -21.21 6.51 26.84
N ASP A 34 -20.53 7.65 26.75
CA ASP A 34 -20.90 8.88 27.44
C ASP A 34 -22.22 9.46 26.88
N ASP A 35 -22.43 9.36 25.57
CA ASP A 35 -23.69 9.72 24.92
C ASP A 35 -24.86 8.87 25.44
N CYS A 36 -24.64 7.57 25.70
CA CYS A 36 -25.62 6.75 26.42
C CYS A 36 -25.89 7.29 27.83
N GLY A 37 -24.85 7.68 28.58
CA GLY A 37 -25.01 8.31 29.90
C GLY A 37 -25.83 9.60 29.86
N ARG A 38 -25.63 10.45 28.84
CA ARG A 38 -26.41 11.69 28.62
C ARG A 38 -27.92 11.46 28.43
N LEU A 39 -28.37 10.24 28.13
CA LEU A 39 -29.79 9.85 28.09
C LEU A 39 -30.37 9.53 29.48
N GLY A 40 -29.59 9.69 30.55
CA GLY A 40 -29.94 9.35 31.93
C GLY A 40 -29.80 7.86 32.25
N LEU A 41 -28.95 7.15 31.51
CA LEU A 41 -28.61 5.74 31.75
C LEU A 41 -27.50 5.65 32.80
N ASP A 42 -27.83 5.97 34.06
CA ASP A 42 -26.83 6.10 35.13
C ASP A 42 -26.86 4.94 36.15
N ALA A 43 -27.85 4.05 36.07
CA ALA A 43 -27.98 2.92 37.00
C ALA A 43 -27.34 1.64 36.44
N ALA A 44 -26.84 0.78 37.33
CA ALA A 44 -26.32 -0.54 36.97
C ALA A 44 -27.44 -1.50 36.52
N VAL A 45 -27.13 -2.38 35.55
CA VAL A 45 -28.01 -3.50 35.17
C VAL A 45 -27.72 -4.70 36.09
N PRO A 46 -28.74 -5.30 36.74
CA PRO A 46 -28.52 -6.44 37.64
C PRO A 46 -27.82 -7.61 36.94
N GLY A 47 -26.72 -8.09 37.56
CA GLY A 47 -25.94 -9.22 37.06
C GLY A 47 -24.87 -8.86 36.01
N GLU A 48 -24.81 -7.60 35.57
CA GLU A 48 -23.84 -7.14 34.58
C GLU A 48 -22.80 -6.18 35.19
N PRO A 49 -21.58 -6.09 34.63
CA PRO A 49 -20.59 -5.13 35.07
C PRO A 49 -21.09 -3.68 34.88
N SER A 50 -20.90 -2.81 35.88
CA SER A 50 -21.16 -1.38 35.77
C SER A 50 -19.84 -0.63 35.74
N LEU A 51 -19.57 0.10 34.65
CA LEU A 51 -18.34 0.89 34.50
C LEU A 51 -18.64 2.28 33.92
N ASP A 52 -18.00 3.28 34.52
CA ASP A 52 -18.05 4.66 34.03
C ASP A 52 -17.17 4.86 32.78
N GLU A 53 -16.04 4.15 32.75
CA GLU A 53 -15.08 4.20 31.66
C GLU A 53 -15.02 2.89 30.88
N VAL A 54 -14.82 3.01 29.56
CA VAL A 54 -14.54 1.88 28.67
C VAL A 54 -13.22 1.22 29.13
N PRO A 55 -13.24 -0.06 29.52
CA PRO A 55 -12.07 -0.74 30.04
C PRO A 55 -10.98 -0.86 28.96
N ALA A 56 -9.73 -1.02 29.40
CA ALA A 56 -8.65 -1.34 28.49
C ALA A 56 -8.88 -2.74 27.90
N VAL A 57 -9.17 -2.80 26.60
CA VAL A 57 -9.33 -4.05 25.87
C VAL A 57 -7.96 -4.48 25.33
N GLY A 58 -7.42 -5.58 25.86
CA GLY A 58 -6.07 -6.09 25.55
C GLY A 58 -5.93 -6.85 24.21
N GLY A 59 -6.89 -6.73 23.31
CA GLY A 59 -6.91 -7.42 22.02
C GLY A 59 -8.18 -8.25 21.78
N PRO A 60 -8.23 -9.03 20.67
CA PRO A 60 -9.36 -9.89 20.35
C PRO A 60 -9.60 -10.98 21.39
N VAL A 61 -10.87 -11.34 21.63
CA VAL A 61 -11.27 -12.39 22.58
C VAL A 61 -11.99 -13.53 21.85
N PRO A 62 -11.81 -14.80 22.24
CA PRO A 62 -12.45 -15.91 21.54
C PRO A 62 -13.96 -15.99 21.78
N ARG A 63 -14.47 -15.35 22.85
CA ARG A 63 -15.87 -15.45 23.28
C ARG A 63 -16.47 -14.08 23.53
N TYR A 64 -17.79 -14.02 23.38
CA TYR A 64 -18.59 -12.88 23.78
C TYR A 64 -18.39 -12.57 25.27
N ARG A 65 -18.27 -11.29 25.60
CA ARG A 65 -18.34 -10.79 26.98
C ARG A 65 -19.00 -9.43 27.03
N VAL A 66 -19.84 -9.22 28.04
CA VAL A 66 -20.30 -7.88 28.41
C VAL A 66 -19.16 -7.21 29.18
N LEU A 67 -18.80 -6.01 28.75
CA LEU A 67 -17.77 -5.18 29.38
C LEU A 67 -18.39 -4.22 30.39
N ALA A 68 -19.52 -3.63 30.05
CA ALA A 68 -20.27 -2.73 30.90
C ALA A 68 -21.74 -2.68 30.47
N ALA A 69 -22.63 -2.40 31.41
CA ALA A 69 -24.05 -2.23 31.18
C ALA A 69 -24.58 -1.06 32.02
N ARG A 70 -25.51 -0.31 31.44
CA ARG A 70 -26.18 0.83 32.09
C ARG A 70 -27.66 0.81 31.78
N GLN A 71 -28.47 1.34 32.69
CA GLN A 71 -29.90 1.45 32.52
C GLN A 71 -30.46 2.72 33.16
N ARG A 72 -31.67 3.09 32.73
CA ARG A 72 -32.48 4.11 33.39
C ARG A 72 -33.67 3.41 34.07
N PRO A 73 -33.75 3.40 35.41
CA PRO A 73 -34.89 2.84 36.11
C PRO A 73 -36.13 3.71 35.84
N GLY A 74 -37.30 3.09 35.72
CA GLY A 74 -38.54 3.81 35.46
C GLY A 74 -39.52 3.00 34.61
N ARG A 75 -40.45 3.70 33.95
CA ARG A 75 -41.39 3.11 33.00
C ARG A 75 -40.71 2.87 31.64
N GLY A 76 -40.94 1.69 31.07
CA GLY A 76 -40.26 1.24 29.85
C GLY A 76 -38.82 0.74 30.07
N LEU A 77 -38.24 0.16 29.02
CA LEU A 77 -36.90 -0.43 29.04
C LEU A 77 -35.89 0.49 28.34
N HIS A 78 -34.94 1.01 29.12
CA HIS A 78 -33.87 1.87 28.63
C HIS A 78 -32.54 1.32 29.11
N GLN A 79 -31.78 0.71 28.21
CA GLN A 79 -30.55 0.01 28.56
C GLN A 79 -29.49 0.21 27.49
N ALA A 80 -28.23 0.29 27.91
CA ALA A 80 -27.08 0.25 27.03
C ALA A 80 -26.11 -0.83 27.49
N LEU A 81 -25.56 -1.56 26.51
CA LEU A 81 -24.58 -2.62 26.71
C LEU A 81 -23.33 -2.29 25.90
N LEU A 82 -22.20 -2.30 26.57
CA LEU A 82 -20.88 -2.34 25.97
C LEU A 82 -20.40 -3.78 26.00
N PHE A 83 -20.10 -4.37 24.86
CA PHE A 83 -19.65 -5.75 24.77
C PHE A 83 -18.44 -5.89 23.86
N GLN A 84 -17.77 -7.03 23.99
CA GLN A 84 -16.75 -7.47 23.06
C GLN A 84 -17.13 -8.83 22.49
N SER A 85 -17.01 -8.96 21.17
CA SER A 85 -17.18 -10.22 20.45
C SER A 85 -16.07 -10.33 19.41
N HIS A 86 -15.20 -11.33 19.55
CA HIS A 86 -14.03 -11.49 18.69
C HIS A 86 -13.12 -10.24 18.70
N ASP A 87 -12.88 -9.71 17.52
CA ASP A 87 -12.15 -8.51 17.14
C ASP A 87 -13.04 -7.25 17.08
N VAL A 88 -14.22 -7.27 17.71
CA VAL A 88 -15.16 -6.14 17.72
C VAL A 88 -15.58 -5.77 19.14
N VAL A 89 -15.61 -4.46 19.41
CA VAL A 89 -16.35 -3.88 20.53
C VAL A 89 -17.62 -3.23 20.00
N GLY A 90 -18.75 -3.59 20.59
CA GLY A 90 -20.05 -3.06 20.25
C GLY A 90 -20.62 -2.24 21.39
N VAL A 91 -21.22 -1.09 21.07
CA VAL A 91 -22.18 -0.40 21.94
C VAL A 91 -23.57 -0.69 21.40
N THR A 92 -24.48 -1.11 22.26
CA THR A 92 -25.84 -1.49 21.90
C THR A 92 -26.80 -0.82 22.86
N LEU A 93 -27.70 0.01 22.34
CA LEU A 93 -28.63 0.84 23.09
C LEU A 93 -30.06 0.47 22.73
N LEU A 94 -30.90 0.21 23.74
CA LEU A 94 -32.34 -0.01 23.60
C LEU A 94 -33.09 1.12 24.30
N LEU A 95 -34.03 1.71 23.56
CA LEU A 95 -34.99 2.70 24.03
C LEU A 95 -36.40 2.20 23.73
N ALA A 96 -37.10 1.70 24.75
CA ALA A 96 -38.48 1.22 24.68
C ALA A 96 -39.33 1.94 25.75
N PRO A 97 -39.67 3.22 25.56
CA PRO A 97 -40.41 3.97 26.57
C PRO A 97 -41.89 3.53 26.68
N GLU A 98 -42.45 3.71 27.87
CA GLU A 98 -43.90 3.71 28.09
C GLU A 98 -44.32 5.10 28.59
N PRO A 99 -45.35 5.79 28.02
CA PRO A 99 -46.26 5.38 26.93
C PRO A 99 -45.77 5.75 25.50
N GLU A 100 -46.58 5.40 24.49
CA GLU A 100 -46.26 5.44 23.05
C GLU A 100 -45.47 6.68 22.59
N SER A 101 -44.18 6.49 22.33
CA SER A 101 -43.36 7.43 21.57
C SER A 101 -43.26 6.94 20.13
N GLY A 102 -43.48 7.84 19.16
CA GLY A 102 -43.20 7.53 17.75
C GLY A 102 -41.71 7.29 17.52
N TRP A 103 -41.35 6.48 16.51
CA TRP A 103 -39.94 6.20 16.19
C TRP A 103 -39.16 7.48 15.91
N GLU A 104 -39.73 8.46 15.21
CA GLU A 104 -39.10 9.77 14.94
C GLU A 104 -38.63 10.48 16.23
N SER A 105 -39.40 10.39 17.30
CA SER A 105 -39.02 10.97 18.59
C SER A 105 -37.85 10.22 19.23
N LEU A 106 -37.78 8.90 19.08
CA LEU A 106 -36.65 8.08 19.54
C LEU A 106 -35.38 8.36 18.72
N GLU A 107 -35.52 8.51 17.40
CA GLU A 107 -34.40 8.78 16.50
C GLU A 107 -33.72 10.12 16.81
N ARG A 108 -34.52 11.13 17.16
CA ARG A 108 -34.02 12.45 17.58
C ARG A 108 -33.17 12.41 18.85
N LEU A 109 -33.29 11.35 19.67
CA LEU A 109 -32.46 11.17 20.87
C LEU A 109 -31.06 10.66 20.54
N VAL A 110 -30.86 10.09 19.36
CA VAL A 110 -29.61 9.43 18.96
C VAL A 110 -29.00 9.97 17.65
N PRO A 111 -28.80 11.30 17.50
CA PRO A 111 -28.20 11.89 16.29
C PRO A 111 -26.67 11.65 16.19
N TRP A 112 -26.15 10.63 16.88
CA TRP A 112 -24.73 10.50 17.18
C TRP A 112 -23.89 10.16 15.95
N PRO A 113 -22.87 10.99 15.63
CA PRO A 113 -21.88 10.63 14.63
C PRO A 113 -20.99 9.51 15.19
N CYS A 114 -20.76 8.47 14.39
CA CYS A 114 -19.95 7.30 14.79
C CYS A 114 -18.67 7.19 13.95
N PRO A 115 -17.77 8.20 13.96
CA PRO A 115 -16.61 8.22 13.07
C PRO A 115 -15.65 7.07 13.39
N GLY A 116 -15.15 6.42 12.33
CA GLY A 116 -14.20 5.32 12.45
C GLY A 116 -14.78 4.04 13.06
N SER A 117 -16.10 3.95 13.21
CA SER A 117 -16.81 2.69 13.43
C SER A 117 -16.70 1.80 12.17
N LEU A 118 -16.85 0.49 12.37
CA LEU A 118 -17.11 -0.47 11.29
C LEU A 118 -18.49 -0.24 10.66
N GLY A 119 -19.42 0.30 11.45
CA GLY A 119 -20.74 0.70 11.01
C GLY A 119 -21.65 0.96 12.20
N ALA A 120 -22.74 1.68 11.93
CA ALA A 120 -23.83 1.88 12.87
C ALA A 120 -25.13 1.38 12.24
N VAL A 121 -25.92 0.63 13.01
CA VAL A 121 -27.19 0.05 12.57
C VAL A 121 -28.26 0.41 13.57
N GLN A 122 -29.33 1.00 13.08
CA GLN A 122 -30.53 1.27 13.82
C GLN A 122 -31.59 0.24 13.46
N VAL A 123 -32.29 -0.27 14.45
CA VAL A 123 -33.41 -1.19 14.29
C VAL A 123 -34.62 -0.57 14.98
N LEU A 124 -35.61 -0.19 14.18
CA LEU A 124 -36.91 0.28 14.65
C LEU A 124 -37.75 -0.97 14.93
N LEU A 125 -37.96 -1.25 16.20
CA LEU A 125 -38.73 -2.40 16.68
C LEU A 125 -40.18 -1.96 16.91
N GLY A 126 -41.13 -2.79 16.51
CA GLY A 126 -42.55 -2.54 16.75
C GLY A 126 -43.35 -3.81 17.04
N LEU A 127 -44.36 -3.68 17.90
CA LEU A 127 -45.29 -4.75 18.20
C LEU A 127 -46.68 -4.41 17.68
N SER A 128 -47.25 -5.30 16.89
CA SER A 128 -48.59 -5.14 16.34
C SER A 128 -49.64 -5.83 17.20
N ALA A 129 -50.78 -5.15 17.40
CA ALA A 129 -51.93 -5.74 18.11
C ALA A 129 -52.66 -6.82 17.29
N GLY A 130 -52.45 -6.86 15.96
CA GLY A 130 -53.13 -7.78 15.05
C GLY A 130 -52.16 -8.70 14.30
N ALA A 131 -52.70 -9.36 13.27
CA ALA A 131 -51.90 -10.11 12.33
C ALA A 131 -51.01 -9.16 11.52
N LEU A 132 -49.73 -9.53 11.33
CA LEU A 132 -48.82 -8.76 10.48
C LEU A 132 -49.06 -9.01 9.00
N PHE A 133 -49.36 -10.25 8.63
CA PHE A 133 -49.45 -10.71 7.26
C PHE A 133 -50.89 -11.08 6.91
N GLY A 134 -51.24 -10.95 5.63
CA GLY A 134 -52.51 -11.42 5.09
C GLY A 134 -52.68 -12.95 5.21
N GLU A 135 -53.92 -13.39 5.31
CA GLU A 135 -54.27 -14.83 5.34
C GLU A 135 -54.10 -15.52 3.99
N ASP A 136 -53.98 -14.73 2.91
CA ASP A 136 -53.78 -15.17 1.53
C ASP A 136 -52.41 -15.82 1.28
N GLY A 137 -51.52 -15.81 2.28
CA GLY A 137 -50.17 -16.38 2.18
C GLY A 137 -49.24 -15.58 1.27
N SER A 138 -49.65 -14.39 0.81
CA SER A 138 -48.90 -13.54 -0.12
C SER A 138 -47.58 -13.01 0.47
N GLY A 139 -47.37 -13.13 1.78
CA GLY A 139 -46.22 -12.57 2.49
C GLY A 139 -46.28 -11.04 2.61
N ALA A 140 -47.29 -10.39 2.00
CA ALA A 140 -47.56 -8.97 2.17
C ALA A 140 -48.07 -8.69 3.58
N VAL A 141 -47.68 -7.52 4.11
CA VAL A 141 -48.22 -7.03 5.37
C VAL A 141 -49.60 -6.44 5.18
N VAL A 142 -50.42 -6.52 6.24
CA VAL A 142 -51.76 -5.95 6.22
C VAL A 142 -51.71 -4.43 5.97
N PRO A 143 -52.68 -3.86 5.22
CA PRO A 143 -52.64 -2.45 4.81
C PRO A 143 -52.47 -1.46 5.96
N GLU A 144 -53.06 -1.74 7.13
CA GLU A 144 -52.99 -0.90 8.32
C GLU A 144 -51.54 -0.76 8.82
N VAL A 145 -50.78 -1.86 8.80
CA VAL A 145 -49.35 -1.87 9.16
C VAL A 145 -48.53 -1.12 8.10
N ALA A 146 -48.81 -1.35 6.82
CA ALA A 146 -48.10 -0.69 5.72
C ALA A 146 -48.26 0.84 5.73
N VAL A 147 -49.46 1.35 6.03
CA VAL A 147 -49.73 2.79 6.16
C VAL A 147 -48.95 3.40 7.31
N GLU A 148 -48.90 2.72 8.45
CA GLU A 148 -48.23 3.21 9.64
C GLU A 148 -46.69 3.23 9.51
N LEU A 149 -46.15 2.30 8.74
CA LEU A 149 -44.74 2.30 8.36
C LEU A 149 -44.35 3.49 7.48
N GLY A 150 -45.29 4.12 6.77
CA GLY A 150 -45.00 5.22 5.86
C GLY A 150 -44.15 6.34 6.48
N GLY A 151 -44.34 6.66 7.76
CA GLY A 151 -43.49 7.61 8.50
C GLY A 151 -42.02 7.19 8.59
N ALA A 152 -41.76 5.93 8.94
CA ALA A 152 -40.41 5.36 9.02
C ALA A 152 -39.68 5.30 7.66
N PHE A 153 -40.44 5.36 6.56
CA PHE A 153 -39.93 5.35 5.19
C PHE A 153 -40.03 6.72 4.49
N GLY A 154 -40.15 7.81 5.27
CA GLY A 154 -40.15 9.18 4.73
C GLY A 154 -41.33 9.46 3.80
N GLY A 155 -42.50 8.91 4.13
CA GLY A 155 -43.74 9.02 3.36
C GLY A 155 -43.84 8.05 2.18
N ARG A 156 -42.85 7.18 1.96
CA ARG A 156 -42.91 6.15 0.91
C ARG A 156 -43.56 4.89 1.45
N HIS A 157 -44.28 4.18 0.59
CA HIS A 157 -44.72 2.83 0.92
C HIS A 157 -43.51 1.91 1.11
N PRO A 158 -43.42 1.18 2.23
CA PRO A 158 -42.42 0.13 2.35
C PRO A 158 -42.66 -0.90 1.24
N GLY A 159 -41.59 -1.42 0.66
CA GLY A 159 -41.69 -2.61 -0.21
C GLY A 159 -42.13 -3.84 0.59
N GLU A 160 -42.12 -5.00 -0.06
CA GLU A 160 -42.42 -6.27 0.62
C GLU A 160 -41.40 -6.55 1.75
N PRO A 161 -41.86 -6.98 2.93
CA PRO A 161 -40.96 -7.40 3.99
C PRO A 161 -40.24 -8.70 3.64
N HIS A 162 -39.07 -8.89 4.24
CA HIS A 162 -38.58 -10.23 4.53
C HIS A 162 -39.37 -10.82 5.68
N ARG A 163 -40.06 -11.93 5.44
CA ARG A 163 -40.71 -12.72 6.49
C ARG A 163 -39.70 -13.70 7.09
N THR A 164 -39.35 -13.52 8.36
CA THR A 164 -38.45 -14.47 9.05
C THR A 164 -39.15 -15.80 9.31
N ARG A 165 -38.38 -16.85 9.60
CA ARG A 165 -38.91 -18.16 10.01
C ARG A 165 -39.73 -18.10 11.28
N GLU A 166 -39.37 -17.21 12.19
CA GLU A 166 -40.13 -16.93 13.41
C GLU A 166 -41.39 -16.10 13.15
N GLY A 167 -41.64 -15.71 11.90
CA GLY A 167 -42.83 -14.97 11.49
C GLY A 167 -42.75 -13.46 11.76
N PHE A 168 -41.55 -12.88 11.82
CA PHE A 168 -41.37 -11.44 11.91
C PHE A 168 -41.36 -10.81 10.52
N ALA A 169 -41.80 -9.55 10.42
CA ALA A 169 -41.65 -8.77 9.21
C ALA A 169 -40.43 -7.84 9.35
N LEU A 170 -39.46 -7.97 8.44
CA LEU A 170 -38.21 -7.25 8.47
C LEU A 170 -37.99 -6.47 7.17
N TRP A 171 -37.65 -5.19 7.28
CA TRP A 171 -37.30 -4.34 6.15
C TRP A 171 -35.95 -3.67 6.36
N GLU A 172 -35.31 -3.29 5.26
CA GLU A 172 -34.26 -2.28 5.25
C GLU A 172 -34.83 -0.99 4.70
N ALA A 173 -34.85 0.06 5.52
CA ALA A 173 -35.30 1.37 5.10
C ALA A 173 -34.22 2.00 4.19
N PRO A 174 -34.61 2.67 3.09
CA PRO A 174 -33.66 3.33 2.21
C PRO A 174 -32.92 4.43 2.98
N GLY A 175 -31.65 4.20 3.30
CA GLY A 175 -30.81 5.18 3.99
C GLY A 175 -30.44 6.36 3.08
N ALA A 176 -30.09 7.49 3.67
CA ALA A 176 -29.45 8.60 2.95
C ALA A 176 -28.11 8.09 2.37
N GLY A 177 -28.04 7.88 1.05
CA GLY A 177 -27.10 6.96 0.39
C GLY A 177 -25.60 7.29 0.42
N GLY A 178 -24.96 7.24 1.59
CA GLY A 178 -23.50 7.34 1.73
C GLY A 178 -22.88 6.14 2.47
N PRO A 179 -21.59 5.82 2.24
CA PRO A 179 -20.89 4.73 2.93
C PRO A 179 -20.71 4.95 4.45
N ALA A 180 -20.90 6.18 4.93
CA ALA A 180 -20.93 6.52 6.36
C ALA A 180 -22.36 6.61 6.93
N ALA A 181 -23.39 6.36 6.12
CA ALA A 181 -24.77 6.46 6.54
C ALA A 181 -25.13 5.31 7.48
N ARG A 182 -25.91 5.62 8.50
CA ARG A 182 -26.45 4.65 9.44
C ARG A 182 -27.44 3.75 8.69
N ARG A 183 -27.26 2.44 8.77
CA ARG A 183 -28.22 1.46 8.23
C ARG A 183 -29.46 1.49 9.12
N CYS A 184 -30.66 1.52 8.53
CA CYS A 184 -31.90 1.48 9.27
C CYS A 184 -32.70 0.23 8.88
N LEU A 185 -33.01 -0.60 9.88
CA LEU A 185 -33.87 -1.77 9.74
C LEU A 185 -35.18 -1.52 10.48
N VAL A 186 -36.27 -2.08 9.99
CA VAL A 186 -37.56 -2.07 10.69
C VAL A 186 -37.96 -3.51 10.93
N ALA A 187 -38.25 -3.89 12.17
CA ALA A 187 -38.64 -5.24 12.54
C ALA A 187 -39.94 -5.22 13.35
N LEU A 188 -40.94 -5.95 12.86
CA LEU A 188 -42.25 -6.05 13.48
C LEU A 188 -42.57 -7.49 13.90
N ALA A 189 -43.19 -7.63 15.07
CA ALA A 189 -43.78 -8.89 15.54
C ALA A 189 -45.19 -8.65 16.10
N PRO A 190 -46.08 -9.66 16.13
CA PRO A 190 -47.30 -9.59 16.92
C PRO A 190 -46.97 -9.44 18.42
N VAL A 191 -47.81 -8.74 19.20
CA VAL A 191 -47.62 -8.57 20.66
C VAL A 191 -47.45 -9.92 21.39
N ALA A 192 -48.15 -10.97 20.94
CA ALA A 192 -48.02 -12.32 21.50
C ALA A 192 -46.61 -12.93 21.36
N ARG A 193 -45.77 -12.36 20.49
CA ARG A 193 -44.42 -12.83 20.14
C ARG A 193 -43.33 -11.85 20.61
N GLU A 194 -43.65 -10.91 21.51
CA GLU A 194 -42.71 -9.91 22.05
C GLU A 194 -41.41 -10.55 22.57
N ARG A 195 -41.51 -11.61 23.38
CA ARG A 195 -40.34 -12.31 23.92
C ARG A 195 -39.46 -12.95 22.84
N ASP A 196 -40.08 -13.47 21.77
CA ASP A 196 -39.35 -14.08 20.66
C ASP A 196 -38.62 -13.00 19.84
N LEU A 197 -39.25 -11.83 19.65
CA LEU A 197 -38.63 -10.67 19.00
C LEU A 197 -37.45 -10.15 19.83
N ASP A 198 -37.60 -10.04 21.16
CA ASP A 198 -36.52 -9.60 22.06
C ASP A 198 -35.33 -10.55 22.02
N ALA A 199 -35.58 -11.86 22.05
CA ALA A 199 -34.54 -12.89 21.93
C ALA A 199 -33.84 -12.86 20.58
N PHE A 200 -34.55 -12.46 19.52
CA PHE A 200 -34.01 -12.30 18.18
C PHE A 200 -33.17 -11.02 18.01
N ALA A 201 -33.60 -9.90 18.58
CA ALA A 201 -33.09 -8.56 18.27
C ALA A 201 -32.14 -7.95 19.29
N TRP A 202 -32.39 -8.09 20.60
CA TRP A 202 -31.73 -7.27 21.62
C TRP A 202 -30.50 -7.94 22.26
N HIS A 203 -30.70 -8.91 23.16
CA HIS A 203 -29.60 -9.46 23.94
C HIS A 203 -29.89 -10.86 24.47
N ALA A 204 -28.92 -11.76 24.28
CA ALA A 204 -28.85 -13.05 24.95
C ALA A 204 -27.63 -13.08 25.89
N ARG A 205 -27.75 -13.76 27.03
CA ARG A 205 -26.75 -13.71 28.12
C ARG A 205 -25.37 -14.25 27.70
N ASP A 206 -25.33 -15.26 26.83
CA ASP A 206 -24.13 -16.00 26.44
C ASP A 206 -23.52 -15.54 25.12
N ARG A 207 -24.28 -14.80 24.30
CA ARG A 207 -23.88 -14.33 22.96
C ARG A 207 -24.76 -13.16 22.52
N PRO A 208 -24.33 -12.30 21.58
CA PRO A 208 -25.23 -11.29 21.04
C PRO A 208 -26.44 -11.97 20.35
N ALA A 209 -27.58 -11.27 20.33
CA ALA A 209 -28.80 -11.78 19.70
C ALA A 209 -28.56 -12.10 18.20
N PRO A 210 -29.32 -13.04 17.60
CA PRO A 210 -29.19 -13.41 16.19
C PRO A 210 -29.08 -12.22 15.24
N LEU A 211 -29.99 -11.24 15.35
CA LEU A 211 -29.96 -10.05 14.53
C LEU A 211 -28.73 -9.19 14.81
N THR A 212 -28.36 -8.99 16.08
CA THR A 212 -27.15 -8.23 16.46
C THR A 212 -25.89 -8.85 15.86
N ARG A 213 -25.77 -10.19 15.89
CA ARG A 213 -24.64 -10.91 15.28
C ARG A 213 -24.63 -10.72 13.77
N HIS A 214 -25.78 -10.91 13.12
CA HIS A 214 -25.93 -10.69 11.69
C HIS A 214 -25.47 -9.28 11.28
N VAL A 215 -26.02 -8.25 11.92
CA VAL A 215 -25.72 -6.85 11.55
C VAL A 215 -24.29 -6.43 11.91
N LEU A 216 -23.67 -7.05 12.92
CA LEU A 216 -22.24 -6.87 13.21
C LEU A 216 -21.38 -7.35 12.04
N HIS A 217 -21.61 -8.57 11.56
CA HIS A 217 -20.85 -9.12 10.44
C HIS A 217 -21.17 -8.40 9.13
N ALA A 218 -22.43 -8.00 8.93
CA ALA A 218 -22.83 -7.16 7.80
C ALA A 218 -22.16 -5.76 7.81
N ALA A 219 -21.93 -5.18 9.00
CA ALA A 219 -21.17 -3.95 9.16
C ALA A 219 -19.69 -4.14 8.78
N LYS A 220 -19.07 -5.27 9.18
CA LYS A 220 -17.71 -5.61 8.73
C LYS A 220 -17.61 -5.68 7.21
N LEU A 221 -18.54 -6.36 6.54
CA LEU A 221 -18.52 -6.49 5.07
C LEU A 221 -18.62 -5.13 4.38
N ARG A 222 -19.52 -4.25 4.84
CA ARG A 222 -19.65 -2.88 4.32
C ARG A 222 -18.38 -2.06 4.59
N TYR A 223 -17.76 -2.23 5.75
CA TYR A 223 -16.49 -1.59 6.06
C TYR A 223 -15.39 -2.04 5.11
N GLU A 224 -15.18 -3.35 4.92
CA GLU A 224 -14.17 -3.88 4.00
C GLU A 224 -14.43 -3.43 2.57
N ARG A 225 -15.69 -3.40 2.13
CA ARG A 225 -16.06 -2.81 0.83
C ARG A 225 -15.60 -1.36 0.72
N SER A 226 -15.84 -0.54 1.74
CA SER A 226 -15.41 0.86 1.74
C SER A 226 -13.87 1.02 1.76
N VAL A 227 -13.15 0.06 2.34
CA VAL A 227 -11.68 0.05 2.37
C VAL A 227 -11.15 -0.31 0.97
N LEU A 228 -11.75 -1.31 0.32
CA LEU A 228 -11.42 -1.69 -1.05
C LEU A 228 -11.69 -0.54 -2.03
N GLU A 229 -12.85 0.12 -1.96
CA GLU A 229 -13.19 1.24 -2.86
C GLU A 229 -12.27 2.46 -2.69
N ARG A 230 -11.76 2.69 -1.47
CA ARG A 230 -10.79 3.77 -1.20
C ARG A 230 -9.34 3.36 -1.47
N SER A 231 -9.11 2.08 -1.74
CA SER A 231 -7.77 1.59 -2.04
C SER A 231 -7.31 2.13 -3.39
N ARG A 232 -6.02 2.45 -3.50
CA ARG A 232 -5.39 2.93 -4.74
C ARG A 232 -4.71 1.78 -5.49
N HIS A 233 -5.33 0.60 -5.49
CA HIS A 233 -4.75 -0.61 -6.11
C HIS A 233 -4.57 -0.42 -7.62
N ALA A 234 -5.54 0.20 -8.29
CA ALA A 234 -5.43 0.58 -9.70
C ALA A 234 -4.24 1.52 -9.96
N GLU A 235 -4.10 2.61 -9.19
CA GLU A 235 -2.96 3.55 -9.34
C GLU A 235 -1.60 2.87 -9.14
N LEU A 236 -1.51 1.94 -8.18
CA LEU A 236 -0.29 1.18 -7.92
C LEU A 236 0.03 0.23 -9.08
N ARG A 237 -0.99 -0.44 -9.62
CA ARG A 237 -0.89 -1.34 -10.78
C ARG A 237 -0.45 -0.58 -12.02
N ASP A 238 -1.06 0.58 -12.30
CA ASP A 238 -0.71 1.43 -13.44
C ASP A 238 0.72 1.95 -13.35
N ARG A 239 1.15 2.36 -12.16
CA ARG A 239 2.52 2.82 -11.90
C ARG A 239 3.53 1.69 -12.14
N ALA A 240 3.27 0.51 -11.58
CA ALA A 240 4.12 -0.66 -11.79
C ALA A 240 4.13 -1.10 -13.26
N GLY A 241 2.98 -1.13 -13.93
CA GLY A 241 2.87 -1.42 -15.36
C GLY A 241 3.65 -0.43 -16.22
N ALA A 242 3.65 0.86 -15.88
CA ALA A 242 4.49 1.86 -16.53
C ALA A 242 5.98 1.64 -16.25
N ALA A 243 6.36 1.23 -15.04
CA ALA A 243 7.73 0.87 -14.70
C ALA A 243 8.20 -0.37 -15.47
N VAL A 244 7.34 -1.40 -15.60
CA VAL A 244 7.57 -2.60 -16.41
C VAL A 244 7.81 -2.23 -17.87
N ARG A 245 6.97 -1.37 -18.47
CA ARG A 245 7.16 -0.90 -19.86
C ARG A 245 8.49 -0.17 -20.05
N ARG A 246 8.83 0.76 -19.14
CA ARG A 246 10.13 1.46 -19.19
C ARG A 246 11.30 0.49 -19.06
N ALA A 247 11.20 -0.51 -18.19
CA ALA A 247 12.24 -1.51 -18.03
C ALA A 247 12.38 -2.39 -19.28
N TRP A 248 11.27 -2.79 -19.92
CA TRP A 248 11.27 -3.48 -21.22
C TRP A 248 11.97 -2.67 -22.31
N GLU A 249 11.64 -1.38 -22.46
CA GLU A 249 12.26 -0.50 -23.46
C GLU A 249 13.78 -0.37 -23.25
N VAL A 250 14.20 -0.28 -21.99
CA VAL A 250 15.62 -0.26 -21.61
C VAL A 250 16.29 -1.60 -21.96
N THR A 251 15.69 -2.73 -21.57
CA THR A 251 16.23 -4.06 -21.88
C THR A 251 16.33 -4.27 -23.38
N GLY A 252 15.30 -3.88 -24.14
CA GLY A 252 15.33 -3.93 -25.61
C GLY A 252 16.49 -3.14 -26.20
N ARG A 253 16.75 -1.91 -25.71
CA ARG A 253 17.91 -1.13 -26.14
C ARG A 253 19.24 -1.80 -25.80
N LEU A 254 19.37 -2.37 -24.61
CA LEU A 254 20.55 -3.15 -24.24
C LEU A 254 20.74 -4.34 -25.19
N LEU A 255 19.68 -5.06 -25.55
CA LEU A 255 19.78 -6.25 -26.41
C LEU A 255 19.99 -5.93 -27.90
N SER A 256 19.70 -4.71 -28.35
CA SER A 256 19.70 -4.34 -29.78
C SER A 256 21.11 -4.26 -30.43
N GLY A 257 22.20 -4.53 -29.70
CA GLY A 257 23.53 -4.78 -30.27
C GLY A 257 24.40 -3.56 -30.57
N ASP A 258 23.83 -2.35 -30.60
CA ASP A 258 24.58 -1.09 -30.64
C ASP A 258 25.16 -0.80 -29.24
N GLY A 259 26.27 -1.47 -28.92
CA GLY A 259 26.97 -1.45 -27.62
C GLY A 259 26.61 -0.25 -26.72
N PRO A 260 25.68 -0.42 -25.77
CA PRO A 260 25.06 0.69 -25.05
C PRO A 260 26.10 1.46 -24.26
N ALA A 261 25.94 2.78 -24.19
CA ALA A 261 26.84 3.60 -23.40
C ALA A 261 26.75 3.18 -21.92
N LEU A 262 27.85 3.22 -21.16
CA LEU A 262 27.85 2.91 -19.73
C LEU A 262 26.76 3.68 -18.96
N ARG A 263 26.47 4.91 -19.40
CA ARG A 263 25.38 5.74 -18.86
C ARG A 263 24.00 5.06 -19.01
N GLU A 264 23.71 4.44 -20.15
CA GLU A 264 22.44 3.75 -20.39
C GLU A 264 22.29 2.52 -19.49
N VAL A 265 23.39 1.81 -19.21
CA VAL A 265 23.40 0.70 -18.24
C VAL A 265 23.14 1.22 -16.81
N LEU A 266 23.65 2.40 -16.46
CA LEU A 266 23.39 3.01 -15.15
C LEU A 266 21.94 3.53 -15.03
N ASP A 267 21.42 4.15 -16.09
CA ASP A 267 20.03 4.59 -16.15
C ASP A 267 19.09 3.37 -16.09
N ALA A 268 19.45 2.28 -16.76
CA ALA A 268 18.76 1.00 -16.68
C ALA A 268 18.67 0.49 -15.24
N ARG A 269 19.79 0.50 -14.52
CA ARG A 269 19.84 0.09 -13.12
C ARG A 269 18.93 0.95 -12.24
N ALA A 270 18.86 2.26 -12.47
CA ALA A 270 17.96 3.13 -11.74
C ALA A 270 16.49 2.77 -12.00
N VAL A 271 16.12 2.48 -13.25
CA VAL A 271 14.77 2.01 -13.61
C VAL A 271 14.44 0.69 -12.91
N LEU A 272 15.38 -0.26 -12.86
CA LEU A 272 15.18 -1.56 -12.19
C LEU A 272 15.04 -1.43 -10.67
N ILE A 273 15.76 -0.50 -10.03
CA ILE A 273 15.59 -0.21 -8.60
C ILE A 273 14.18 0.35 -8.34
N GLY A 274 13.70 1.24 -9.21
CA GLY A 274 12.33 1.75 -9.16
C GLY A 274 11.29 0.62 -9.30
N LEU A 275 11.44 -0.24 -10.31
CA LEU A 275 10.57 -1.40 -10.54
C LEU A 275 10.53 -2.34 -9.34
N ARG A 276 11.68 -2.61 -8.71
CA ARG A 276 11.74 -3.46 -7.50
C ARG A 276 11.01 -2.82 -6.31
N THR A 277 11.12 -1.51 -6.14
CA THR A 277 10.42 -0.78 -5.08
C THR A 277 8.92 -0.82 -5.29
N ASP A 278 8.46 -0.59 -6.52
CA ASP A 278 7.03 -0.68 -6.88
C ASP A 278 6.49 -2.11 -6.70
N SER A 279 7.26 -3.13 -7.10
CA SER A 279 6.92 -4.55 -6.91
C SER A 279 6.78 -4.93 -5.44
N GLN A 280 7.64 -4.42 -4.55
CA GLN A 280 7.48 -4.60 -3.10
C GLN A 280 6.17 -3.99 -2.60
N GLY A 281 5.79 -2.82 -3.12
CA GLY A 281 4.48 -2.20 -2.85
C GLY A 281 3.32 -3.11 -3.26
N LEU A 282 3.39 -3.74 -4.45
CA LEU A 282 2.40 -4.69 -4.93
C LEU A 282 2.30 -5.94 -4.03
N ILE A 283 3.42 -6.50 -3.59
CA ILE A 283 3.45 -7.66 -2.69
C ILE A 283 2.75 -7.36 -1.37
N VAL A 284 3.02 -6.19 -0.79
CA VAL A 284 2.35 -5.74 0.45
C VAL A 284 0.85 -5.52 0.21
N ALA A 285 0.46 -4.95 -0.92
CA ALA A 285 -0.95 -4.79 -1.29
C ALA A 285 -1.66 -6.16 -1.43
N ALA A 286 -1.05 -7.11 -2.12
CA ALA A 286 -1.57 -8.47 -2.28
C ALA A 286 -1.72 -9.19 -0.93
N ALA A 287 -0.74 -9.06 -0.03
CA ALA A 287 -0.84 -9.62 1.32
C ALA A 287 -2.03 -9.04 2.12
N ARG A 288 -2.28 -7.73 2.00
CA ARG A 288 -3.44 -7.08 2.62
C ARG A 288 -4.77 -7.56 2.03
N LEU A 289 -4.85 -7.71 0.71
CA LEU A 289 -6.06 -8.24 0.06
C LEU A 289 -6.33 -9.69 0.45
N ARG A 290 -5.30 -10.54 0.59
CA ARG A 290 -5.48 -11.91 1.12
C ARG A 290 -6.04 -11.92 2.54
N MET A 291 -5.59 -11.00 3.39
CA MET A 291 -6.13 -10.83 4.74
C MET A 291 -7.58 -10.35 4.70
N MET A 292 -7.90 -9.36 3.86
CA MET A 292 -9.26 -8.86 3.65
C MET A 292 -10.19 -9.97 3.16
N ARG A 293 -9.77 -10.76 2.15
CA ARG A 293 -10.49 -11.94 1.65
C ARG A 293 -10.86 -12.89 2.78
N ARG A 294 -9.90 -13.20 3.64
CA ARG A 294 -10.13 -14.10 4.79
C ARG A 294 -11.13 -13.49 5.78
N THR A 295 -11.07 -12.19 6.05
CA THR A 295 -12.06 -11.49 6.88
C THR A 295 -13.45 -11.55 6.27
N VAL A 296 -13.57 -11.35 4.95
CA VAL A 296 -14.84 -11.41 4.21
C VAL A 296 -15.46 -12.80 4.26
N GLU A 297 -14.67 -13.86 4.04
CA GLU A 297 -15.12 -15.25 4.19
C GLU A 297 -15.68 -15.51 5.61
N ILE A 298 -14.88 -15.19 6.64
CA ILE A 298 -15.28 -15.41 8.04
C ILE A 298 -16.53 -14.59 8.39
N ALA A 299 -16.64 -13.36 7.89
CA ALA A 299 -17.82 -12.52 8.12
C ALA A 299 -19.06 -13.09 7.38
N GLY A 300 -18.88 -13.57 6.15
CA GLY A 300 -19.88 -14.27 5.35
C GLY A 300 -20.46 -15.49 6.09
N ASP A 301 -19.58 -16.39 6.53
CA ASP A 301 -19.98 -17.61 7.25
C ASP A 301 -20.69 -17.28 8.56
N ASN A 302 -20.18 -16.32 9.32
CA ASN A 302 -20.76 -15.95 10.61
C ASN A 302 -22.10 -15.22 10.47
N LEU A 303 -22.31 -14.39 9.44
CA LEU A 303 -23.62 -13.77 9.18
C LEU A 303 -24.64 -14.85 8.80
N ALA A 304 -24.23 -15.84 7.99
CA ALA A 304 -25.10 -16.93 7.58
C ALA A 304 -25.52 -17.79 8.78
N ALA A 305 -24.57 -18.10 9.66
CA ALA A 305 -24.79 -18.85 10.89
C ALA A 305 -25.55 -18.06 11.98
N ALA A 306 -25.58 -16.72 11.91
CA ALA A 306 -26.30 -15.90 12.88
C ALA A 306 -27.82 -16.03 12.76
N VAL A 307 -28.33 -16.16 11.53
CA VAL A 307 -29.74 -16.30 11.21
C VAL A 307 -29.99 -17.61 10.47
N ALA A 308 -29.60 -18.71 11.14
CA ALA A 308 -29.54 -20.04 10.55
C ALA A 308 -30.89 -20.44 9.91
N GLY A 309 -30.86 -20.56 8.59
CA GLY A 309 -31.99 -20.99 7.78
C GLY A 309 -32.94 -19.90 7.30
N GLU A 310 -32.71 -18.64 7.66
CA GLU A 310 -33.31 -17.53 6.89
C GLU A 310 -32.91 -17.56 5.42
N PHE A 311 -31.77 -18.20 5.13
CA PHE A 311 -31.37 -18.55 3.77
C PHE A 311 -32.08 -19.82 3.33
N GLY A 312 -32.83 -19.71 2.22
CA GLY A 312 -33.26 -20.86 1.44
C GLY A 312 -32.06 -21.66 0.89
N PRO A 313 -32.30 -22.80 0.24
CA PRO A 313 -31.24 -23.53 -0.45
C PRO A 313 -30.50 -22.59 -1.43
N PRO A 314 -29.22 -22.88 -1.76
CA PRO A 314 -28.39 -22.00 -2.58
C PRO A 314 -29.06 -21.52 -3.88
N ASP A 315 -29.88 -22.38 -4.48
CA ASP A 315 -30.55 -22.15 -5.76
C ASP A 315 -31.95 -21.53 -5.64
N ALA A 316 -32.45 -21.29 -4.42
CA ALA A 316 -33.75 -20.65 -4.25
C ALA A 316 -33.69 -19.18 -4.67
N PRO A 317 -34.72 -18.68 -5.39
CA PRO A 317 -34.81 -17.27 -5.73
C PRO A 317 -34.77 -16.43 -4.44
N VAL A 318 -33.80 -15.53 -4.41
CA VAL A 318 -33.62 -14.58 -3.31
C VAL A 318 -34.77 -13.57 -3.37
N PRO A 319 -35.52 -13.36 -2.27
CA PRO A 319 -36.50 -12.28 -2.22
C PRO A 319 -35.76 -10.95 -2.43
N PRO A 320 -36.13 -10.15 -3.44
CA PRO A 320 -35.39 -8.93 -3.81
C PRO A 320 -35.33 -7.89 -2.69
N ALA A 321 -36.23 -7.96 -1.70
CA ALA A 321 -36.30 -7.06 -0.55
C ALA A 321 -35.65 -7.61 0.74
N SER A 322 -34.98 -8.77 0.70
CA SER A 322 -34.40 -9.37 1.91
C SER A 322 -33.09 -8.72 2.34
N PRO A 323 -33.01 -8.09 3.54
CA PRO A 323 -31.76 -7.52 4.05
C PRO A 323 -30.69 -8.59 4.27
N PHE A 324 -31.09 -9.82 4.62
CA PHE A 324 -30.16 -10.93 4.82
C PHE A 324 -29.55 -11.39 3.51
N ALA A 325 -30.38 -11.52 2.48
CA ALA A 325 -29.88 -11.95 1.18
C ALA A 325 -29.05 -10.87 0.49
N GLY A 326 -29.38 -9.59 0.69
CA GLY A 326 -28.53 -8.47 0.26
C GLY A 326 -27.13 -8.51 0.90
N ASP A 327 -27.06 -8.79 2.20
CA ASP A 327 -25.77 -8.93 2.91
C ASP A 327 -24.97 -10.16 2.44
N ARG A 328 -25.64 -11.29 2.16
CA ARG A 328 -25.00 -12.49 1.58
C ARG A 328 -24.45 -12.21 0.19
N LEU A 329 -25.23 -11.54 -0.66
CA LEU A 329 -24.80 -11.15 -2.00
C LEU A 329 -23.63 -10.16 -1.95
N LEU A 330 -23.61 -9.25 -0.98
CA LEU A 330 -22.47 -8.36 -0.73
C LEU A 330 -21.21 -9.16 -0.38
N ALA A 331 -21.30 -10.16 0.50
CA ALA A 331 -20.15 -11.00 0.86
C ALA A 331 -19.58 -11.72 -0.37
N GLU A 332 -20.43 -12.30 -1.20
CA GLU A 332 -20.02 -13.06 -2.40
C GLU A 332 -19.40 -12.14 -3.46
N ARG A 333 -20.05 -11.01 -3.76
CA ARG A 333 -19.49 -10.02 -4.70
C ARG A 333 -18.16 -9.45 -4.23
N LEU A 334 -18.07 -9.10 -2.95
CA LEU A 334 -16.82 -8.56 -2.39
C LEU A 334 -15.69 -9.60 -2.43
N ARG A 335 -16.01 -10.88 -2.20
CA ARG A 335 -15.03 -11.97 -2.35
C ARG A 335 -14.53 -12.05 -3.79
N GLN A 336 -15.43 -12.06 -4.77
CA GLN A 336 -15.07 -12.08 -6.19
C GLN A 336 -14.22 -10.87 -6.58
N ASP A 337 -14.62 -9.67 -6.18
CA ASP A 337 -13.87 -8.44 -6.50
C ASP A 337 -12.45 -8.47 -5.91
N ILE A 338 -12.26 -9.04 -4.71
CA ILE A 338 -10.94 -9.21 -4.11
C ILE A 338 -10.12 -10.27 -4.85
N ASP A 339 -10.75 -11.38 -5.27
CA ASP A 339 -10.09 -12.44 -6.04
C ASP A 339 -9.59 -11.90 -7.39
N ASP A 340 -10.42 -11.12 -8.10
CA ASP A 340 -10.04 -10.46 -9.36
C ASP A 340 -8.87 -9.48 -9.15
N GLU A 341 -8.93 -8.63 -8.12
CA GLU A 341 -7.83 -7.70 -7.81
C GLU A 341 -6.53 -8.42 -7.43
N LEU A 342 -6.61 -9.53 -6.70
CA LEU A 342 -5.44 -10.37 -6.40
C LEU A 342 -4.82 -10.96 -7.67
N GLU A 343 -5.63 -11.42 -8.61
CA GLU A 343 -5.16 -11.95 -9.89
C GLU A 343 -4.41 -10.87 -10.69
N TYR A 344 -4.98 -9.67 -10.81
CA TYR A 344 -4.34 -8.55 -11.51
C TYR A 344 -3.01 -8.12 -10.86
N LEU A 345 -2.96 -8.07 -9.52
CA LEU A 345 -1.72 -7.74 -8.81
C LEU A 345 -0.66 -8.83 -9.01
N GLN A 346 -1.04 -10.11 -8.96
CA GLN A 346 -0.12 -11.22 -9.14
C GLN A 346 0.47 -11.22 -10.55
N ALA A 347 -0.35 -11.04 -11.59
CA ALA A 347 0.13 -10.91 -12.96
C ALA A 347 1.15 -9.76 -13.12
N THR A 348 0.93 -8.63 -12.43
CA THR A 348 1.87 -7.49 -12.47
C THR A 348 3.16 -7.78 -11.70
N ILE A 349 3.09 -8.51 -10.59
CA ILE A 349 4.28 -8.95 -9.83
C ILE A 349 5.12 -9.90 -10.69
N ASP A 350 4.49 -10.88 -11.34
CA ASP A 350 5.17 -11.87 -12.17
C ASP A 350 5.83 -11.22 -13.39
N ALA A 351 5.13 -10.30 -14.06
CA ALA A 351 5.70 -9.50 -15.16
C ALA A 351 6.89 -8.64 -14.68
N SER A 352 6.79 -8.03 -13.49
CA SER A 352 7.89 -7.24 -12.92
C SER A 352 9.12 -8.08 -12.59
N ALA A 353 8.90 -9.28 -12.06
CA ALA A 353 9.97 -10.22 -11.73
C ALA A 353 10.69 -10.70 -13.00
N GLU A 354 9.93 -11.01 -14.05
CA GLU A 354 10.51 -11.50 -15.30
C GLU A 354 11.34 -10.43 -16.00
N VAL A 355 10.80 -9.22 -16.15
CA VAL A 355 11.55 -8.11 -16.75
C VAL A 355 12.78 -7.75 -15.94
N SER A 356 12.69 -7.79 -14.61
CA SER A 356 13.84 -7.54 -13.75
C SER A 356 14.94 -8.57 -13.98
N ARG A 357 14.58 -9.85 -14.13
CA ARG A 357 15.52 -10.94 -14.37
C ARG A 357 16.22 -10.78 -15.71
N GLU A 358 15.47 -10.53 -16.78
CA GLU A 358 16.02 -10.33 -18.12
C GLU A 358 16.91 -9.09 -18.20
N ALA A 359 16.45 -7.97 -17.63
CA ALA A 359 17.19 -6.72 -17.64
C ALA A 359 18.51 -6.81 -16.86
N LEU A 360 18.51 -7.51 -15.72
CA LEU A 360 19.72 -7.77 -14.94
C LEU A 360 20.70 -8.65 -15.73
N ALA A 361 20.22 -9.73 -16.35
CA ALA A 361 21.05 -10.60 -17.18
C ALA A 361 21.67 -9.83 -18.36
N ALA A 362 20.87 -8.99 -19.05
CA ALA A 362 21.37 -8.14 -20.13
C ALA A 362 22.42 -7.13 -19.63
N ALA A 363 22.17 -6.45 -18.51
CA ALA A 363 23.11 -5.49 -17.93
C ALA A 363 24.43 -6.16 -17.50
N GLU A 364 24.37 -7.35 -16.90
CA GLU A 364 25.55 -8.11 -16.50
C GLU A 364 26.38 -8.59 -17.70
N ALA A 365 25.72 -9.04 -18.78
CA ALA A 365 26.38 -9.40 -20.03
C ALA A 365 27.15 -8.21 -20.62
N HIS A 366 26.52 -7.03 -20.68
CA HIS A 366 27.16 -5.80 -21.17
C HIS A 366 28.32 -5.34 -20.31
N LEU A 367 28.18 -5.39 -18.98
CA LEU A 367 29.28 -5.03 -18.08
C LEU A 367 30.46 -5.98 -18.22
N THR A 368 30.20 -7.27 -18.46
CA THR A 368 31.24 -8.28 -18.66
C THR A 368 31.95 -8.07 -19.99
N ASP A 369 31.22 -7.88 -21.09
CA ASP A 369 31.80 -7.56 -22.41
C ASP A 369 32.62 -6.25 -22.35
N HIS A 370 32.09 -5.21 -21.71
CA HIS A 370 32.83 -3.96 -21.54
C HIS A 370 34.13 -4.14 -20.75
N ARG A 371 34.12 -4.93 -19.66
CA ARG A 371 35.33 -5.26 -18.89
C ARG A 371 36.33 -6.08 -19.71
N GLN A 372 35.85 -7.03 -20.50
CA GLN A 372 36.69 -7.83 -21.40
C GLN A 372 37.34 -6.95 -22.47
N ARG A 373 36.59 -6.07 -23.13
CA ARG A 373 37.14 -5.10 -24.10
C ARG A 373 38.19 -4.19 -23.48
N LEU A 374 37.94 -3.66 -22.28
CA LEU A 374 38.95 -2.84 -21.57
C LEU A 374 40.21 -3.65 -21.23
N THR A 375 40.04 -4.90 -20.82
CA THR A 375 41.16 -5.80 -20.52
C THR A 375 41.95 -6.14 -21.79
N LEU A 376 41.27 -6.41 -22.91
CA LEU A 376 41.89 -6.64 -24.22
C LEU A 376 42.63 -5.41 -24.74
N LEU A 377 42.05 -4.22 -24.59
CA LEU A 377 42.70 -2.96 -24.95
C LEU A 377 43.96 -2.73 -24.10
N GLN A 378 43.86 -2.94 -22.78
CA GLN A 378 44.99 -2.80 -21.87
C GLN A 378 46.11 -3.80 -22.19
N THR A 379 45.77 -5.07 -22.38
CA THR A 379 46.74 -6.13 -22.69
C THR A 379 47.35 -5.98 -24.08
N SER A 380 46.56 -5.64 -25.10
CA SER A 380 47.05 -5.35 -26.45
C SER A 380 47.97 -4.12 -26.45
N PHE A 381 47.61 -3.08 -25.72
CA PHE A 381 48.43 -1.88 -25.60
C PHE A 381 49.77 -2.17 -24.89
N LEU A 382 49.73 -2.88 -23.75
CA LEU A 382 50.94 -3.31 -23.05
C LEU A 382 51.80 -4.26 -23.91
N GLY A 383 51.16 -5.19 -24.63
CA GLY A 383 51.84 -6.10 -25.55
C GLY A 383 52.52 -5.37 -26.71
N ALA A 384 51.84 -4.40 -27.32
CA ALA A 384 52.40 -3.56 -28.38
C ALA A 384 53.59 -2.73 -27.88
N LEU A 385 53.51 -2.16 -26.67
CA LEU A 385 54.63 -1.45 -26.05
C LEU A 385 55.83 -2.36 -25.80
N LEU A 386 55.61 -3.55 -25.22
CA LEU A 386 56.67 -4.52 -24.95
C LEU A 386 57.30 -5.04 -26.24
N MET A 387 56.49 -5.33 -27.26
CA MET A 387 56.96 -5.82 -28.56
C MET A 387 57.77 -4.73 -29.29
N GLY A 388 57.33 -3.48 -29.24
CA GLY A 388 58.09 -2.34 -29.77
C GLY A 388 59.46 -2.20 -29.09
N LEU A 389 59.51 -2.35 -27.75
CA LEU A 389 60.77 -2.29 -27.00
C LEU A 389 61.69 -3.48 -27.33
N ALA A 390 61.15 -4.69 -27.40
CA ALA A 390 61.90 -5.89 -27.75
C ALA A 390 62.45 -5.83 -29.18
N ALA A 391 61.68 -5.30 -30.14
CA ALA A 391 62.15 -5.10 -31.51
C ALA A 391 63.37 -4.17 -31.56
N ILE A 392 63.35 -3.06 -30.81
CA ILE A 392 64.50 -2.15 -30.69
C ILE A 392 65.74 -2.88 -30.16
N GLN A 393 65.58 -3.74 -29.16
CA GLN A 393 66.67 -4.53 -28.59
C GLN A 393 67.20 -5.61 -29.56
N ALA A 394 66.30 -6.35 -30.24
CA ALA A 394 66.64 -7.50 -31.08
C ALA A 394 67.36 -7.12 -32.38
N PHE A 395 67.01 -6.00 -33.01
CA PHE A 395 67.73 -5.51 -34.19
C PHE A 395 69.12 -4.95 -33.87
N GLY A 396 69.56 -5.04 -32.60
CA GLY A 396 70.79 -4.41 -32.13
C GLY A 396 70.80 -2.92 -32.44
N TYR A 397 69.62 -2.32 -32.62
CA TYR A 397 69.48 -0.96 -33.12
C TYR A 397 69.99 -0.03 -32.03
N HIS A 398 71.29 0.25 -32.10
CA HIS A 398 71.91 1.34 -31.37
C HIS A 398 71.34 2.59 -32.01
N VAL A 399 70.16 3.01 -31.54
CA VAL A 399 69.68 4.34 -31.88
C VAL A 399 70.86 5.25 -31.52
N PRO A 400 71.45 6.00 -32.48
CA PRO A 400 72.56 6.88 -32.22
C PRO A 400 72.03 8.12 -31.48
N VAL A 401 71.29 7.90 -30.39
CA VAL A 401 70.94 8.94 -29.44
C VAL A 401 72.19 9.20 -28.63
N PRO A 402 72.64 10.47 -28.56
CA PRO A 402 73.67 10.87 -27.63
C PRO A 402 73.31 10.34 -26.23
N GLY A 403 74.28 9.77 -25.51
CA GLY A 403 74.09 9.21 -24.16
C GLY A 403 73.21 10.04 -23.21
N PRO A 404 73.26 11.38 -23.23
CA PRO A 404 72.39 12.22 -22.40
C PRO A 404 70.88 12.10 -22.68
N VAL A 405 70.47 11.68 -23.89
CA VAL A 405 69.05 11.64 -24.31
C VAL A 405 68.35 10.33 -23.90
N GLN A 406 69.11 9.28 -23.56
CA GLN A 406 68.55 7.96 -23.28
C GLN A 406 67.64 7.94 -22.05
N ALA A 407 68.06 8.54 -20.93
CA ALA A 407 67.26 8.60 -19.70
C ALA A 407 65.93 9.36 -19.86
N PRO A 408 65.87 10.56 -20.50
CA PRO A 408 64.60 11.24 -20.76
C PRO A 408 63.62 10.42 -21.61
N VAL A 409 64.12 9.70 -22.61
CA VAL A 409 63.28 8.86 -23.48
C VAL A 409 62.69 7.69 -22.70
N ILE A 410 63.49 7.03 -21.86
CA ILE A 410 63.01 5.95 -20.98
C ILE A 410 61.96 6.48 -19.99
N ALA A 411 62.21 7.65 -19.40
CA ALA A 411 61.26 8.30 -18.49
C ALA A 411 59.94 8.65 -19.20
N LEU A 412 60.00 9.17 -20.43
CA LEU A 412 58.82 9.49 -21.24
C LEU A 412 58.01 8.25 -21.59
N LEU A 413 58.66 7.16 -22.02
CA LEU A 413 57.99 5.90 -22.32
C LEU A 413 57.34 5.29 -21.06
N THR A 414 58.02 5.36 -19.92
CA THR A 414 57.49 4.89 -18.63
C THR A 414 56.28 5.73 -18.21
N ALA A 415 56.37 7.06 -18.31
CA ALA A 415 55.29 7.97 -17.99
C ALA A 415 54.08 7.73 -18.92
N LEU A 416 54.30 7.51 -20.22
CA LEU A 416 53.24 7.16 -21.18
C LEU A 416 52.59 5.82 -20.84
N ALA A 417 53.38 4.78 -20.53
CA ALA A 417 52.88 3.46 -20.16
C ALA A 417 51.99 3.49 -18.91
N LEU A 418 52.29 4.36 -17.94
CA LEU A 418 51.46 4.55 -16.73
C LEU A 418 50.24 5.45 -16.98
N THR A 419 50.38 6.49 -17.79
CA THR A 419 49.33 7.49 -18.01
C THR A 419 48.22 6.95 -18.91
N LEU A 420 48.56 6.13 -19.92
CA LEU A 420 47.61 5.73 -20.94
C LEU A 420 46.47 4.83 -20.40
N PRO A 421 46.72 3.79 -19.56
CA PRO A 421 45.66 3.02 -18.93
C PRO A 421 44.74 3.88 -18.06
N VAL A 422 45.32 4.81 -17.29
CA VAL A 422 44.54 5.73 -16.44
C VAL A 422 43.69 6.67 -17.29
N THR A 423 44.22 7.15 -18.41
CA THR A 423 43.51 8.03 -19.35
C THR A 423 42.37 7.30 -20.05
N VAL A 424 42.59 6.05 -20.48
CA VAL A 424 41.55 5.20 -21.08
C VAL A 424 40.44 4.90 -20.08
N ILE A 425 40.78 4.57 -18.83
CA ILE A 425 39.79 4.34 -17.76
C ILE A 425 39.04 5.63 -17.41
N ALA A 426 39.76 6.76 -17.36
CA ALA A 426 39.20 8.09 -17.11
C ALA A 426 38.20 8.48 -18.21
N TRP A 427 38.55 8.19 -19.47
CA TRP A 427 37.70 8.46 -20.62
C TRP A 427 36.48 7.54 -20.68
N SER A 428 36.64 6.23 -20.42
CA SER A 428 35.55 5.26 -20.48
C SER A 428 34.50 5.44 -19.37
N ARG A 429 34.93 5.83 -18.17
CA ARG A 429 34.00 6.02 -17.05
C ARG A 429 33.26 7.35 -17.07
N GLY A 430 33.70 8.34 -17.85
CA GLY A 430 33.13 9.70 -17.82
C GLY A 430 33.26 10.42 -16.47
N THR A 431 33.96 9.83 -15.49
CA THR A 431 34.02 10.25 -14.08
C THR A 431 35.27 11.05 -13.72
N VAL A 432 35.97 11.65 -14.68
CA VAL A 432 37.13 12.53 -14.38
C VAL A 432 36.72 13.77 -13.56
N ARG A 433 35.42 14.00 -13.38
CA ARG A 433 34.89 15.24 -12.82
C ARG A 433 34.99 15.39 -11.31
N THR A 434 35.11 14.34 -10.51
CA THR A 434 35.14 14.49 -9.04
C THR A 434 35.89 13.34 -8.33
N GLY A 435 37.02 13.64 -7.68
CA GLY A 435 37.69 12.73 -6.73
C GLY A 435 39.20 12.55 -6.93
N THR A 436 39.79 11.67 -6.11
CA THR A 436 41.22 11.32 -6.03
C THR A 436 41.83 10.87 -7.37
N PHE A 437 41.02 10.30 -8.27
CA PHE A 437 41.45 9.92 -9.63
C PHE A 437 41.80 11.12 -10.52
N ALA A 438 41.18 12.28 -10.29
CA ALA A 438 41.53 13.48 -11.03
C ALA A 438 42.97 13.90 -10.71
N VAL A 439 43.34 13.97 -9.43
CA VAL A 439 44.70 14.33 -8.99
C VAL A 439 45.73 13.38 -9.59
N LEU A 440 45.49 12.06 -9.51
CA LEU A 440 46.38 11.06 -10.09
C LEU A 440 46.57 11.26 -11.61
N HIS A 441 45.49 11.55 -12.35
CA HIS A 441 45.57 11.81 -13.77
C HIS A 441 46.41 13.06 -14.09
N HIS A 442 46.27 14.15 -13.31
CA HIS A 442 47.07 15.36 -13.52
C HIS A 442 48.54 15.15 -13.18
N VAL A 443 48.86 14.37 -12.14
CA VAL A 443 50.23 13.99 -11.78
C VAL A 443 50.87 13.18 -12.91
N LEU A 444 50.16 12.19 -13.45
CA LEU A 444 50.63 11.35 -14.55
C LEU A 444 50.80 12.14 -15.85
N LEU A 445 49.84 13.00 -16.19
CA LEU A 445 49.94 13.88 -17.36
C LEU A 445 51.08 14.89 -17.20
N GLY A 446 51.26 15.43 -15.99
CA GLY A 446 52.39 16.27 -15.62
C GLY A 446 53.73 15.54 -15.78
N ALA A 447 53.81 14.26 -15.40
CA ALA A 447 55.00 13.43 -15.57
C ALA A 447 55.31 13.15 -17.06
N VAL A 448 54.28 12.95 -17.90
CA VAL A 448 54.43 12.84 -19.37
C VAL A 448 54.94 14.15 -19.95
N GLY A 449 54.32 15.28 -19.58
CA GLY A 449 54.75 16.60 -20.00
C GLY A 449 56.18 16.92 -19.57
N ALA A 450 56.53 16.59 -18.33
CA ALA A 450 57.88 16.76 -17.78
C ALA A 450 58.92 15.96 -18.56
N SER A 451 58.62 14.68 -18.82
CA SER A 451 59.54 13.81 -19.53
C SER A 451 59.70 14.21 -21.00
N ALA A 452 58.62 14.66 -21.66
CA ALA A 452 58.66 15.17 -23.03
C ALA A 452 59.45 16.49 -23.12
N GLY A 453 59.22 17.42 -22.20
CA GLY A 453 59.96 18.68 -22.12
C GLY A 453 61.44 18.46 -21.81
N TRP A 454 61.75 17.51 -20.93
CA TRP A 454 63.13 17.09 -20.65
C TRP A 454 63.80 16.50 -21.90
N ALA A 455 63.14 15.59 -22.61
CA ALA A 455 63.66 14.99 -23.83
C ALA A 455 63.93 16.04 -24.92
N ALA A 456 62.98 16.96 -25.15
CA ALA A 456 63.10 18.03 -26.12
C ALA A 456 64.25 19.00 -25.78
N ALA A 457 64.37 19.44 -24.53
CA ALA A 457 65.46 20.31 -24.09
C ALA A 457 66.83 19.64 -24.24
N THR A 458 66.90 18.34 -23.95
CA THR A 458 68.14 17.56 -24.09
C THR A 458 68.55 17.42 -25.56
N LEU A 459 67.59 17.22 -26.47
CA LEU A 459 67.83 17.17 -27.92
C LEU A 459 68.34 18.52 -28.47
N VAL A 460 67.72 19.63 -28.06
CA VAL A 460 68.14 20.99 -28.47
C VAL A 460 69.54 21.33 -27.94
N ALA A 461 69.83 20.97 -26.69
CA ALA A 461 71.15 21.17 -26.10
C ALA A 461 72.24 20.33 -26.80
N ALA A 462 71.92 19.09 -27.18
CA ALA A 462 72.82 18.24 -27.95
C ALA A 462 73.16 18.83 -29.34
N GLY A 463 72.21 19.50 -29.99
CA GLY A 463 72.41 20.13 -31.30
C GLY A 463 73.22 21.44 -31.27
N THR A 464 73.36 22.09 -30.11
CA THR A 464 73.99 23.41 -29.98
C THR A 464 75.41 23.37 -29.38
N GLY A 465 75.94 22.18 -29.09
CA GLY A 465 77.35 21.98 -28.67
C GLY A 465 77.71 22.48 -27.25
N GLY A 466 76.74 22.97 -26.47
CA GLY A 466 76.97 23.56 -25.14
C GLY A 466 76.83 22.57 -23.97
N GLY A 467 77.84 21.75 -23.70
CA GLY A 467 77.78 20.68 -22.69
C GLY A 467 77.60 21.13 -21.23
N ALA A 468 78.08 22.31 -20.85
CA ALA A 468 78.05 22.77 -19.44
C ALA A 468 76.70 23.35 -18.98
N GLN A 469 75.83 23.78 -19.91
CA GLN A 469 74.54 24.40 -19.58
C GLN A 469 73.36 23.42 -19.65
N GLN A 470 73.63 22.17 -20.02
CA GLN A 470 72.63 21.14 -20.34
C GLN A 470 71.74 20.73 -19.14
N ALA A 471 72.30 20.68 -17.93
CA ALA A 471 71.53 20.30 -16.74
C ALA A 471 70.46 21.33 -16.35
N ARG A 472 70.75 22.63 -16.51
CA ARG A 472 69.80 23.71 -16.20
C ARG A 472 68.67 23.76 -17.23
N TRP A 473 68.99 23.62 -18.51
CA TRP A 473 67.98 23.58 -19.58
C TRP A 473 67.07 22.35 -19.48
N SER A 474 67.61 21.22 -19.03
CA SER A 474 66.84 19.99 -18.80
C SER A 474 65.77 20.14 -17.70
N LEU A 475 66.13 20.74 -16.55
CA LEU A 475 65.21 21.02 -15.45
C LEU A 475 64.13 22.03 -15.84
N VAL A 476 64.51 23.10 -16.55
CA VAL A 476 63.57 24.11 -17.04
C VAL A 476 62.62 23.52 -18.08
N GLY A 477 63.14 22.71 -19.01
CA GLY A 477 62.35 22.00 -20.01
C GLY A 477 61.33 21.05 -19.37
N ALA A 478 61.74 20.30 -18.35
CA ALA A 478 60.85 19.42 -17.61
C ALA A 478 59.74 20.19 -16.87
N GLY A 479 60.10 21.26 -16.15
CA GLY A 479 59.12 22.10 -15.45
C GLY A 479 58.11 22.74 -16.41
N ALA A 480 58.59 23.31 -17.51
CA ALA A 480 57.75 23.94 -18.52
C ALA A 480 56.82 22.93 -19.20
N GLY A 481 57.33 21.75 -19.59
CA GLY A 481 56.55 20.69 -20.22
C GLY A 481 55.42 20.17 -19.31
N ALA A 482 55.68 20.01 -18.01
CA ALA A 482 54.67 19.60 -17.03
C ALA A 482 53.52 20.62 -16.94
N VAL A 483 53.86 21.90 -16.83
CA VAL A 483 52.87 22.99 -16.73
C VAL A 483 52.05 23.09 -18.02
N VAL A 484 52.68 23.00 -19.19
CA VAL A 484 51.98 23.04 -20.48
C VAL A 484 51.00 21.88 -20.63
N ALA A 485 51.39 20.66 -20.27
CA ALA A 485 50.51 19.50 -20.38
C ALA A 485 49.28 19.62 -19.46
N VAL A 486 49.48 20.02 -18.20
CA VAL A 486 48.39 20.19 -17.23
C VAL A 486 47.46 21.35 -17.61
N THR A 487 48.01 22.46 -18.08
CA THR A 487 47.22 23.64 -18.49
C THR A 487 46.45 23.40 -19.79
N ALA A 488 47.05 22.73 -20.77
CA ALA A 488 46.39 22.36 -22.02
C ALA A 488 45.18 21.45 -21.78
N ASP A 489 45.31 20.47 -20.87
CA ASP A 489 44.20 19.61 -20.49
C ASP A 489 43.10 20.38 -19.72
N ALA A 490 43.47 21.26 -18.79
CA ALA A 490 42.51 22.13 -18.11
C ALA A 490 41.73 23.03 -19.08
N LEU A 491 42.40 23.62 -20.07
CA LEU A 491 41.80 24.48 -21.10
C LEU A 491 40.93 23.69 -22.09
N GLY A 492 41.39 22.52 -22.54
CA GLY A 492 40.62 21.63 -23.42
C GLY A 492 39.33 21.16 -22.75
N ARG A 493 39.37 20.89 -21.44
CA ARG A 493 38.19 20.55 -20.64
C ARG A 493 37.20 21.72 -20.54
N GLY A 494 37.67 22.95 -20.35
CA GLY A 494 36.81 24.14 -20.29
C GLY A 494 36.03 24.42 -21.58
N ARG A 495 36.61 24.10 -22.75
CA ARG A 495 35.93 24.23 -24.05
C ARG A 495 34.82 23.19 -24.24
N ARG A 496 35.08 21.91 -23.94
CA ARG A 496 34.09 20.83 -24.09
C ARG A 496 32.87 20.97 -23.17
N THR A 497 33.01 21.68 -22.05
CA THR A 497 31.88 21.97 -21.16
C THR A 497 30.99 23.11 -21.65
N ARG A 498 31.53 24.02 -22.48
CA ARG A 498 30.77 25.13 -23.07
C ARG A 498 29.91 24.70 -24.25
N ASP A 499 30.35 23.71 -25.02
CA ASP A 499 29.61 23.20 -26.19
C ASP A 499 28.48 22.20 -25.82
N ARG A 500 28.35 21.84 -24.54
CA ARG A 500 27.33 20.89 -24.04
C ARG A 500 26.24 21.55 -23.19
N THR A 501 26.33 22.85 -22.96
CA THR A 501 25.30 23.71 -22.35
C THR A 501 24.70 24.58 -23.43
#